data_AF-A0A7C5KBL7-F1
#
_entry.id   AF-A0A7C5KBL7-F1
#
_cell.length_a   1.000
_cell.length_b   1.000
_cell.length_c   1.000
_cell.angle_alpha   90.00
_cell.angle_beta   90.00
_cell.angle_gamma   90.00
#
_symmetry.space_group_name_H-M   'P 1'
#
loop_
_entity.id
_entity.type
_entity.pdbx_description
1 polymer ?
#
loop_
_entity_poly.entity_id
_entity_poly.type
_entity_poly.pdbx_seq_one_letter_code
_entity_poly.pdbx_strand_id
1 'polypeptide(L)'
;MFWELKLIEKFRETANLNGVEVKITKNIDFLKDFDLNTSLEYDSNKDVGFVKALSGAIESASAVINITNREKLKSILTSKTLYILIEEGTLRSSLSEAYFLAKQRCQDEYMLFISGESKTADIEKTLVSGVQGPEKIIFLIIDMT
;
A
#
# COMPACT_ATOMS: atom_id res chain seq x y z
N MET A 1 21.37 -7.20 -5.42
CA MET A 1 20.99 -8.60 -5.15
C MET A 1 21.00 -8.97 -3.65
N PHE A 2 22.13 -9.22 -2.96
CA PHE A 2 22.09 -9.61 -1.53
C PHE A 2 21.55 -8.54 -0.56
N TRP A 3 21.65 -7.25 -0.91
CA TRP A 3 21.17 -6.15 -0.08
C TRP A 3 19.67 -5.86 -0.24
N GLU A 4 19.11 -6.05 -1.43
CA GLU A 4 17.68 -5.81 -1.72
C GLU A 4 16.77 -6.84 -1.04
N LEU A 5 17.18 -8.12 -1.03
CA LEU A 5 16.48 -9.18 -0.31
C LEU A 5 16.32 -8.86 1.19
N LYS A 6 17.34 -8.28 1.83
CA LYS A 6 17.27 -7.86 3.24
C LYS A 6 16.27 -6.73 3.48
N LEU A 7 16.06 -5.86 2.50
CA LEU A 7 15.12 -4.73 2.62
C LEU A 7 13.67 -5.22 2.53
N ILE A 8 13.37 -6.14 1.62
CA ILE A 8 12.03 -6.76 1.52
C ILE A 8 11.72 -7.56 2.79
N GLU A 9 12.66 -8.38 3.25
CA GLU A 9 12.49 -9.16 4.48
C GLU A 9 12.17 -8.24 5.66
N LYS A 10 12.94 -7.16 5.83
CA LYS A 10 12.69 -6.17 6.88
C LYS A 10 11.34 -5.48 6.74
N PHE A 11 10.92 -5.12 5.52
CA PHE A 11 9.58 -4.54 5.29
C PHE A 11 8.49 -5.52 5.73
N ARG A 12 8.62 -6.80 5.35
CA ARG A 12 7.69 -7.87 5.71
C ARG A 12 7.66 -8.12 7.21
N GLU A 13 8.80 -8.12 7.89
CA GLU A 13 8.87 -8.21 9.36
C GLU A 13 8.11 -7.07 10.02
N THR A 14 8.39 -5.82 9.63
CA THR A 14 7.69 -4.64 10.16
C THR A 14 6.17 -4.71 9.90
N ALA A 15 5.76 -5.10 8.70
CA ALA A 15 4.34 -5.22 8.35
C ALA A 15 3.63 -6.29 9.17
N ASN A 16 4.24 -7.47 9.33
CA ASN A 16 3.69 -8.57 10.12
C ASN A 16 3.55 -8.22 11.60
N LEU A 17 4.47 -7.42 12.16
CA LEU A 17 4.36 -6.91 13.53
C LEU A 17 3.11 -6.05 13.75
N ASN A 18 2.63 -5.42 12.67
CA ASN A 18 1.41 -4.60 12.61
C ASN A 18 0.20 -5.39 12.03
N GLY A 19 0.30 -6.71 11.92
CA GLY A 19 -0.80 -7.55 11.44
C GLY A 19 -1.11 -7.43 9.94
N VAL A 20 -0.21 -6.83 9.14
CA VAL A 20 -0.41 -6.68 7.70
C VAL A 20 0.35 -7.73 6.91
N GLU A 21 -0.39 -8.37 6.00
CA GLU A 21 0.13 -9.37 5.10
C GLU A 21 0.97 -8.74 3.98
N VAL A 22 2.13 -9.33 3.69
CA VAL A 22 3.00 -8.95 2.57
C VAL A 22 3.21 -10.15 1.66
N LYS A 23 2.96 -9.99 0.36
CA LYS A 23 3.25 -10.99 -0.67
C LYS A 23 4.26 -10.42 -1.66
N ILE A 24 5.25 -11.24 -2.00
CA ILE A 24 6.19 -10.95 -3.10
C ILE A 24 5.62 -11.64 -4.34
N THR A 25 5.50 -10.90 -5.44
CA THR A 25 4.93 -11.44 -6.69
C THR A 25 5.59 -10.82 -7.91
N LYS A 26 5.59 -11.55 -9.03
CA LYS A 26 6.08 -11.06 -10.33
C LYS A 26 5.03 -10.33 -11.14
N ASN A 27 3.75 -10.59 -10.87
CA ASN A 27 2.63 -9.94 -11.52
C ASN A 27 1.41 -9.87 -10.59
N ILE A 28 0.37 -9.21 -11.07
CA ILE A 28 -0.87 -8.97 -10.34
C ILE A 28 -2.08 -9.53 -11.10
N ASP A 29 -1.87 -10.49 -12.01
CA ASP A 29 -2.92 -10.99 -12.89
C ASP A 29 -4.06 -11.68 -12.11
N PHE A 30 -3.77 -12.22 -10.92
CA PHE A 30 -4.79 -12.76 -10.02
C PHE A 30 -5.84 -11.72 -9.61
N LEU A 31 -5.54 -10.41 -9.70
CA LEU A 31 -6.52 -9.37 -9.44
C LEU A 31 -7.65 -9.35 -10.49
N LYS A 32 -7.42 -9.90 -11.68
CA LYS A 32 -8.44 -10.05 -12.72
C LYS A 32 -9.53 -11.04 -12.32
N ASP A 33 -9.25 -11.97 -11.40
CA ASP A 33 -10.25 -12.88 -10.84
C ASP A 33 -11.31 -12.11 -9.99
N PHE A 34 -10.98 -10.89 -9.56
CA PHE A 34 -11.89 -9.95 -8.91
C PHE A 34 -12.52 -8.94 -9.90
N ASP A 35 -12.33 -9.14 -11.21
CA ASP A 35 -12.81 -8.24 -12.28
C ASP A 35 -12.24 -6.81 -12.13
N LEU A 36 -10.95 -6.73 -11.80
CA LEU A 36 -10.18 -5.49 -11.68
C LEU A 36 -9.29 -5.27 -12.91
N ASN A 37 -9.25 -4.05 -13.41
CA ASN A 37 -8.39 -3.66 -14.52
C ASN A 37 -6.98 -3.30 -14.03
N THR A 38 -6.09 -4.30 -14.07
CA THR A 38 -4.69 -4.19 -13.65
C THR A 38 -3.82 -3.26 -14.50
N SER A 39 -4.33 -2.78 -15.63
CA SER A 39 -3.61 -1.80 -16.48
C SER A 39 -3.69 -0.38 -15.90
N LEU A 40 -4.62 -0.12 -14.98
CA LEU A 40 -4.80 1.17 -14.32
C LEU A 40 -3.85 1.32 -13.12
N GLU A 41 -3.76 2.55 -12.61
CA GLU A 41 -3.03 2.87 -11.37
C GLU A 41 -3.79 2.47 -10.10
N TYR A 42 -5.10 2.30 -10.21
CA TYR A 42 -5.99 1.79 -9.19
C TYR A 42 -7.26 1.28 -9.85
N ASP A 43 -7.93 0.34 -9.20
CA ASP A 43 -9.29 -0.06 -9.54
C ASP A 43 -9.95 -0.69 -8.31
N SER A 44 -11.28 -0.71 -8.29
CA SER A 44 -12.03 -1.39 -7.24
C SER A 44 -13.34 -1.92 -7.78
N ASN A 45 -13.69 -3.13 -7.37
CA ASN A 45 -14.95 -3.78 -7.66
C ASN A 45 -15.50 -4.42 -6.38
N LYS A 46 -16.73 -4.06 -6.02
CA LYS A 46 -17.38 -4.47 -4.77
C LYS A 46 -16.49 -4.15 -3.57
N ASP A 47 -16.07 -5.18 -2.83
CA ASP A 47 -15.31 -5.10 -1.58
C ASP A 47 -13.79 -5.20 -1.80
N VAL A 48 -13.30 -5.35 -3.04
CA VAL A 48 -11.89 -5.55 -3.34
C VAL A 48 -11.38 -4.43 -4.24
N GLY A 49 -10.23 -3.86 -3.89
CA GLY A 49 -9.55 -2.87 -4.72
C GLY A 49 -8.04 -3.04 -4.71
N PHE A 50 -7.39 -2.35 -5.62
CA PHE A 50 -5.95 -2.22 -5.63
C PHE A 50 -5.51 -0.79 -5.95
N VAL A 51 -4.30 -0.46 -5.53
CA VAL A 51 -3.66 0.80 -5.88
C VAL A 51 -2.15 0.63 -5.99
N LYS A 52 -1.55 1.26 -7.00
CA LYS A 52 -0.10 1.39 -7.11
C LYS A 52 0.41 2.53 -6.24
N ALA A 53 1.36 2.21 -5.39
CA ALA A 53 2.10 3.18 -4.59
C ALA A 53 3.27 3.75 -5.40
N LEU A 54 3.63 5.00 -5.10
CA LEU A 54 4.82 5.63 -5.65
C LEU A 54 6.11 5.10 -5.02
N SER A 55 6.04 4.72 -3.74
CA SER A 55 7.15 4.23 -2.93
C SER A 55 6.66 3.58 -1.64
N GLY A 56 7.58 2.92 -0.91
CA GLY A 56 7.31 2.36 0.42
C GLY A 56 8.42 2.64 1.43
N ALA A 57 8.05 2.69 2.70
CA ALA A 57 8.94 2.94 3.83
C ALA A 57 9.07 1.70 4.71
N ILE A 58 10.30 1.22 4.88
CA ILE A 58 10.62 -0.03 5.58
C ILE A 58 10.45 0.09 7.09
N GLU A 59 10.86 1.23 7.68
CA GLU A 59 10.79 1.45 9.14
C GLU A 59 9.37 1.35 9.70
N SER A 60 8.36 1.70 8.90
CA SER A 60 6.97 1.81 9.32
C SER A 60 6.04 0.86 8.56
N ALA A 61 6.57 0.08 7.60
CA ALA A 61 5.79 -0.70 6.65
C ALA A 61 4.62 0.12 6.06
N SER A 62 4.97 1.28 5.49
CA SER A 62 4.00 2.22 4.91
C SER A 62 4.19 2.37 3.42
N ALA A 63 3.11 2.67 2.70
CA ALA A 63 3.13 3.06 1.30
C ALA A 63 2.83 4.55 1.13
N VAL A 64 3.46 5.18 0.13
CA VAL A 64 3.16 6.55 -0.30
C VAL A 64 2.38 6.47 -1.60
N ILE A 65 1.14 6.95 -1.60
CA ILE A 65 0.22 6.87 -2.72
C ILE A 65 -0.17 8.29 -3.13
N ASN A 66 -0.07 8.62 -4.41
CA ASN A 66 -0.65 9.86 -4.91
C ASN A 66 -2.16 9.76 -5.09
N ILE A 67 -2.86 10.84 -4.76
CA ILE A 67 -4.30 10.99 -4.93
C ILE A 67 -4.53 12.04 -6.01
N THR A 68 -4.73 11.56 -7.25
CA THR A 68 -4.90 12.40 -8.44
C THR A 68 -6.33 12.93 -8.59
N ASN A 69 -7.31 12.23 -8.02
CA ASN A 69 -8.72 12.60 -8.07
C ASN A 69 -9.50 11.98 -6.90
N ARG A 70 -10.75 12.42 -6.72
CA ARG A 70 -11.64 11.94 -5.64
C ARG A 70 -12.07 10.47 -5.80
N GLU A 71 -12.19 9.97 -7.03
CA GLU A 71 -12.58 8.57 -7.28
C GLU A 71 -11.47 7.60 -6.85
N LYS A 72 -10.19 7.95 -7.03
CA LYS A 72 -9.05 7.19 -6.49
C LYS A 72 -9.13 7.10 -4.97
N LEU A 73 -9.34 8.23 -4.30
CA LEU A 73 -9.47 8.25 -2.84
C LEU A 73 -10.66 7.42 -2.37
N LYS A 74 -11.81 7.54 -3.06
CA LYS A 74 -13.00 6.76 -2.75
C LYS A 74 -12.75 5.27 -2.92
N SER A 75 -12.17 4.85 -4.04
CA SER A 75 -11.80 3.46 -4.34
C SER A 75 -10.94 2.85 -3.23
N ILE A 76 -9.94 3.60 -2.75
CA ILE A 76 -9.07 3.20 -1.63
C ILE A 76 -9.89 3.07 -0.33
N LEU A 77 -10.71 4.06 0.01
CA LEU A 77 -11.39 4.12 1.31
C LEU A 77 -12.61 3.18 1.41
N THR A 78 -13.25 2.82 0.30
CA THR A 78 -14.46 1.98 0.30
C THR A 78 -14.18 0.50 0.05
N SER A 79 -12.95 0.13 -0.33
CA SER A 79 -12.56 -1.27 -0.48
C SER A 79 -12.40 -1.92 0.89
N LYS A 80 -13.05 -3.06 1.15
CA LYS A 80 -12.80 -3.82 2.40
C LYS A 80 -11.42 -4.47 2.37
N THR A 81 -11.05 -5.08 1.24
CA THR A 81 -9.70 -5.60 1.00
C THR A 81 -9.00 -4.71 -0.02
N LEU A 82 -7.90 -4.08 0.40
CA LEU A 82 -7.07 -3.26 -0.48
C LEU A 82 -5.69 -3.90 -0.68
N TYR A 83 -5.37 -4.19 -1.94
CA TYR A 83 -4.02 -4.54 -2.35
C TYR A 83 -3.22 -3.29 -2.68
N ILE A 84 -2.10 -3.09 -2.00
CA ILE A 84 -1.21 -1.94 -2.26
C ILE A 84 0.06 -2.45 -2.91
N LEU A 85 0.29 -2.04 -4.15
CA LEU A 85 1.40 -2.52 -4.97
C LEU A 85 2.59 -1.58 -4.77
N ILE A 86 3.74 -2.14 -4.43
CA ILE A 86 4.99 -1.39 -4.26
C ILE A 86 6.05 -2.05 -5.12
N GLU A 87 6.64 -1.29 -6.04
CA GLU A 87 7.81 -1.75 -6.79
C GLU A 87 9.00 -1.91 -5.84
N GLU A 88 9.68 -3.06 -5.87
CA GLU A 88 10.82 -3.33 -4.96
C GLU A 88 11.86 -2.21 -4.96
N GLY A 89 12.25 -1.72 -6.15
CA GLY A 89 13.25 -0.65 -6.30
C GLY A 89 12.85 0.71 -5.71
N THR A 90 11.61 0.86 -5.25
CA THR A 90 11.06 2.08 -4.65
C THR A 90 10.98 2.04 -3.12
N LEU A 91 11.32 0.90 -2.52
CA LEU A 91 11.43 0.78 -1.07
C LEU A 91 12.58 1.65 -0.55
N ARG A 92 12.32 2.38 0.52
CA ARG A 92 13.29 3.25 1.20
C ARG A 92 13.30 2.98 2.70
N SER A 93 14.40 3.36 3.35
CA SER A 93 14.60 3.03 4.77
C SER A 93 13.56 3.74 5.64
N SER A 94 13.26 4.99 5.33
CA SER A 94 12.38 5.87 6.11
C SER A 94 11.20 6.42 5.31
N LEU A 95 10.17 6.89 6.02
CA LEU A 95 9.01 7.56 5.42
C LEU A 95 9.41 8.86 4.70
N SER A 96 10.39 9.57 5.26
CA SER A 96 10.94 10.79 4.67
C SER A 96 11.58 10.51 3.31
N GLU A 97 12.47 9.51 3.23
CA GLU A 97 13.07 9.09 1.96
C GLU A 97 12.03 8.61 0.94
N ALA A 98 11.05 7.82 1.38
CA ALA A 98 9.96 7.34 0.53
C ALA A 98 9.14 8.52 -0.03
N TYR A 99 8.81 9.50 0.82
CA TYR A 99 8.10 10.71 0.42
C TYR A 99 8.90 11.56 -0.57
N PHE A 100 10.20 11.77 -0.34
CA PHE A 100 11.04 12.52 -1.28
C PHE A 100 11.15 11.84 -2.64
N LEU A 101 11.27 10.50 -2.66
CA LEU A 101 11.21 9.73 -3.92
C LEU A 101 9.87 9.93 -4.63
N ALA A 102 8.75 9.86 -3.89
CA ALA A 102 7.42 10.06 -4.44
C ALA A 102 7.23 11.48 -5.02
N LYS A 103 7.72 12.51 -4.33
CA LYS A 103 7.67 13.91 -4.82
C LYS A 103 8.50 14.17 -6.07
N GLN A 104 9.57 13.41 -6.30
CA GLN A 104 10.31 13.47 -7.57
C GLN A 104 9.52 12.89 -8.74
N ARG A 105 8.63 11.91 -8.48
CA ARG A 105 7.78 11.28 -9.50
C ARG A 105 6.52 12.10 -9.80
N CYS A 106 5.91 12.69 -8.78
CA CYS A 106 4.67 13.46 -8.88
C CYS A 106 4.78 14.77 -8.08
N GLN A 107 4.90 15.90 -8.79
CA GLN A 107 4.82 17.23 -8.18
C GLN A 107 3.34 17.63 -7.99
N ASP A 108 3.05 18.33 -6.89
CA ASP A 108 1.75 18.98 -6.61
C ASP A 108 0.52 18.09 -6.37
N GLU A 109 0.68 16.77 -6.25
CA GLU A 109 -0.42 15.87 -5.87
C GLU A 109 -0.54 15.69 -4.34
N TYR A 110 -1.77 15.43 -3.88
CA TYR A 110 -2.04 15.00 -2.51
C TYR A 110 -1.43 13.62 -2.29
N MET A 111 -0.73 13.43 -1.19
CA MET A 111 -0.12 12.15 -0.83
C MET A 111 -0.88 11.52 0.32
N LEU A 112 -1.31 10.28 0.13
CA LEU A 112 -1.87 9.44 1.17
C LEU A 112 -0.79 8.48 1.65
N PHE A 113 -0.61 8.42 2.97
CA PHE A 113 0.28 7.48 3.62
C PHE A 113 -0.56 6.39 4.26
N ILE A 114 -0.37 5.14 3.84
CA ILE A 114 -1.06 4.00 4.42
C ILE A 114 -0.03 3.09 5.07
N SER A 115 -0.12 2.95 6.39
CA SER A 115 0.56 1.92 7.17
C SER A 115 -0.42 0.83 7.55
N GLY A 116 0.08 -0.31 8.02
CA GLY A 116 -0.79 -1.29 8.68
C GLY A 116 -1.53 -0.74 9.89
N GLU A 117 -2.57 -1.47 10.31
CA GLU A 117 -3.34 -1.11 11.51
C GLU A 117 -2.41 -0.99 12.71
N SER A 118 -2.44 0.16 13.40
CA SER A 118 -1.69 0.30 14.64
C SER A 118 -2.36 -0.55 15.72
N LYS A 119 -1.57 -1.35 16.45
CA LYS A 119 -2.03 -2.05 17.67
C LYS A 119 -2.62 -1.10 18.73
N THR A 120 -2.34 0.20 18.66
CA THR A 120 -2.94 1.20 19.55
C THR A 120 -4.35 1.65 19.14
N ALA A 121 -4.76 1.44 17.88
CA ALA A 121 -6.09 1.83 17.39
C ALA A 121 -7.20 0.83 17.78
N ASP A 122 -6.84 -0.41 18.16
CA ASP A 122 -7.77 -1.45 18.61
C ASP A 122 -8.46 -1.10 19.94
N ILE A 123 -7.92 -0.18 20.73
CA ILE A 123 -8.56 0.27 21.98
C ILE A 123 -9.73 1.24 21.68
N GLU A 124 -9.68 2.00 20.58
CA GLU A 124 -10.58 3.13 20.32
C GLU A 124 -11.62 2.87 19.21
N LYS A 125 -11.49 1.80 18.41
CA LYS A 125 -12.44 1.44 17.33
C LYS A 125 -13.90 1.28 17.79
N THR A 126 -14.14 1.04 19.08
CA THR A 126 -15.49 0.91 19.64
C THR A 126 -16.27 2.25 19.69
N LEU A 127 -15.60 3.40 19.52
CA LEU A 127 -16.20 4.72 19.77
C LEU A 127 -16.31 5.64 18.53
N VAL A 128 -15.78 5.27 17.37
CA VAL A 128 -15.72 6.16 16.20
C VAL A 128 -16.55 5.61 15.04
N SER A 129 -17.74 6.17 14.84
CA SER A 129 -18.54 5.98 13.62
C SER A 129 -18.07 6.96 12.52
N GLY A 130 -17.35 6.47 11.52
CA GLY A 130 -16.86 7.23 10.36
C GLY A 130 -16.34 6.31 9.25
N VAL A 131 -15.91 6.86 8.10
CA VAL A 131 -15.30 6.08 7.01
C VAL A 131 -13.97 5.49 7.50
N GLN A 132 -14.04 4.27 7.97
CA GLN A 132 -12.89 3.44 8.27
C GLN A 132 -12.24 3.09 6.93
N GLY A 133 -10.92 3.22 6.82
CA GLY A 133 -10.20 2.69 5.65
C GLY A 133 -10.39 1.17 5.50
N PRO A 134 -9.73 0.53 4.53
CA PRO A 134 -9.89 -0.89 4.28
C PRO A 134 -9.78 -1.74 5.55
N GLU A 135 -10.71 -2.68 5.72
CA GLU A 135 -10.69 -3.67 6.81
C GLU A 135 -9.45 -4.57 6.74
N LYS A 136 -8.96 -4.82 5.53
CA LYS A 136 -7.75 -5.60 5.27
C LYS A 136 -6.88 -4.89 4.23
N ILE A 137 -5.62 -4.70 4.59
CA ILE A 137 -4.57 -4.24 3.67
C ILE A 137 -3.62 -5.41 3.40
N ILE A 138 -3.21 -5.57 2.14
CA ILE A 138 -2.19 -6.53 1.72
C ILE A 138 -1.17 -5.78 0.86
N PHE A 139 0.09 -5.76 1.28
CA PHE A 139 1.16 -5.22 0.44
C PHE A 139 1.61 -6.27 -0.59
N LEU A 140 1.65 -5.87 -1.85
CA LEU A 140 2.22 -6.66 -2.95
C LEU A 140 3.55 -6.02 -3.35
N ILE A 141 4.66 -6.67 -3.00
CA ILE A 141 5.98 -6.24 -3.47
C ILE A 141 6.19 -6.86 -4.86
N ILE A 142 6.29 -6.00 -5.87
CA ILE A 142 6.51 -6.40 -7.26
C ILE A 142 8.02 -6.51 -7.50
N ASP A 143 8.48 -7.75 -7.62
CA ASP A 143 9.85 -8.08 -8.03
C ASP A 143 9.91 -8.13 -9.56
N MET A 144 10.66 -7.21 -10.15
CA MET A 144 10.82 -7.05 -11.61
C MET A 144 12.07 -7.80 -12.13
N THR A 145 12.68 -8.66 -11.31
CA THR A 145 13.90 -9.43 -11.64
C THR A 145 13.61 -10.76 -12.33
#